data_AF-A0A0D0IV64-F1
#
_entry.id   AF-A0A0D0IV64-F1
#
_cell.length_a   1.000
_cell.length_b   1.000
_cell.length_c   1.000
_cell.angle_alpha   90.00
_cell.angle_beta   90.00
_cell.angle_gamma   90.00
#
_symmetry.space_group_name_H-M   'P 1'
#
loop_
_entity.id
_entity.type
_entity.pdbx_description
1 polymer ?
#
loop_
_entity_poly.entity_id
_entity_poly.type
_entity_poly.pdbx_seq_one_letter_code
_entity_poly.pdbx_strand_id
1 'polypeptide(L)'
;MTDINAFANTILELIHTKSYETIAHVIPQKGAYVEVGNRVLIGLVKEDNRLFQAFMDGTATLYYSGKQFPTTIALQDLHFFMPYIKGKGIRDVYEIVKVRTITGKEAKQTDEDDVDSKALRLAFELRYVRKQYAEFQPIDTTKMIVHTFVDTTFDKLEECVIIDKL
;
A
#
# COMPACT_ATOMS: atom_id res chain seq x y z
N MET A 1 -3.98 -9.22 -32.05
CA MET A 1 -4.55 -8.03 -31.38
C MET A 1 -3.92 -7.91 -29.99
N THR A 2 -2.59 -7.75 -29.94
CA THR A 2 -1.81 -7.90 -28.69
C THR A 2 -0.67 -6.86 -28.58
N ASP A 3 -0.18 -6.31 -29.70
CA ASP A 3 0.95 -5.37 -29.71
C ASP A 3 0.63 -3.93 -29.28
N ILE A 4 -0.58 -3.43 -29.52
CA ILE A 4 -0.95 -2.04 -29.19
C ILE A 4 -0.96 -1.81 -27.67
N ASN A 5 -1.46 -2.79 -26.91
CA ASN A 5 -1.55 -2.68 -25.45
C ASN A 5 -0.17 -2.77 -24.78
N ALA A 6 0.72 -3.62 -25.31
CA ALA A 6 2.10 -3.72 -24.84
C ALA A 6 2.84 -2.39 -25.05
N PHE A 7 2.71 -1.78 -26.24
CA PHE A 7 3.32 -0.49 -26.54
C PHE A 7 2.79 0.65 -25.67
N ALA A 8 1.48 0.70 -25.43
CA ALA A 8 0.87 1.70 -24.56
C ALA A 8 1.37 1.58 -23.11
N ASN A 9 1.49 0.35 -22.60
CA ASN A 9 2.03 0.10 -21.26
C ASN A 9 3.50 0.51 -21.15
N THR A 10 4.33 0.20 -22.16
CA THR A 10 5.74 0.62 -22.17
C THR A 10 5.87 2.15 -22.22
N ILE A 11 5.02 2.85 -22.98
CA ILE A 11 5.02 4.32 -23.01
C ILE A 11 4.60 4.90 -21.65
N LEU A 12 3.56 4.36 -21.02
CA LEU A 12 3.12 4.79 -19.70
C LEU A 12 4.22 4.58 -18.65
N GLU A 13 4.89 3.43 -18.69
CA GLU A 13 5.99 3.09 -17.79
C GLU A 13 7.22 4.00 -18.03
N LEU A 14 7.52 4.35 -19.28
CA LEU A 14 8.60 5.29 -19.62
C LEU A 14 8.29 6.72 -19.19
N ILE A 15 7.05 7.19 -19.40
CA ILE A 15 6.61 8.53 -18.98
C ILE A 15 6.67 8.63 -17.47
N HIS A 16 6.17 7.60 -16.76
CA HIS A 16 6.21 7.54 -15.31
C HIS A 16 7.66 7.54 -14.80
N THR A 17 8.49 6.62 -15.27
CA THR A 17 9.90 6.54 -14.86
C THR A 17 10.64 7.86 -15.09
N LYS A 18 10.52 8.45 -16.29
CA LYS A 18 11.14 9.75 -16.59
C LYS A 18 10.58 10.89 -15.74
N SER A 19 9.29 10.88 -15.43
CA SER A 19 8.69 11.90 -14.55
C SER A 19 9.24 11.83 -13.12
N TYR A 20 9.37 10.63 -12.56
CA TYR A 20 9.97 10.45 -11.22
C TYR A 20 11.46 10.79 -11.19
N GLU A 21 12.24 10.36 -12.20
CA GLU A 21 13.66 10.70 -12.30
C GLU A 21 13.88 12.20 -12.50
N THR A 22 13.03 12.87 -13.29
CA THR A 22 13.11 14.31 -13.51
C THR A 22 12.83 15.06 -12.21
N ILE A 23 11.80 14.66 -11.44
CA ILE A 23 11.46 15.26 -10.15
C ILE A 23 12.60 15.08 -9.13
N ALA A 24 13.26 13.93 -9.12
CA ALA A 24 14.39 13.66 -8.22
C ALA A 24 15.62 14.55 -8.48
N HIS A 25 15.79 15.06 -9.71
CA HIS A 25 16.96 15.85 -10.12
C HIS A 25 16.71 17.36 -10.29
N VAL A 26 15.47 17.85 -10.12
CA VAL A 26 15.22 19.30 -10.12
C VAL A 26 15.38 19.90 -8.72
N ILE A 27 16.23 20.92 -8.60
CA ILE A 27 16.24 21.83 -7.45
C ILE A 27 14.90 22.57 -7.44
N PRO A 28 14.13 22.54 -6.33
CA PRO A 28 12.83 23.21 -6.27
C PRO A 28 12.99 24.69 -6.60
N GLN A 29 12.33 25.17 -7.65
CA GLN A 29 12.23 26.61 -7.87
C GLN A 29 11.27 27.17 -6.82
N LYS A 30 11.73 28.22 -6.14
CA LYS A 30 11.07 28.91 -5.01
C LYS A 30 9.57 29.11 -5.30
N GLY A 31 8.72 28.25 -4.75
CA GLY A 31 7.26 28.29 -4.91
C GLY A 31 6.60 26.98 -5.34
N ALA A 32 7.34 25.99 -5.86
CA ALA A 32 6.81 24.68 -6.21
C ALA A 32 7.38 23.60 -5.26
N TYR A 33 6.70 23.38 -4.13
CA TYR A 33 6.89 22.16 -3.34
C TYR A 33 6.18 21.02 -4.08
N VAL A 34 6.92 20.22 -4.83
CA VAL A 34 6.43 18.90 -5.23
C VAL A 34 6.72 17.99 -4.04
N GLU A 35 5.73 17.83 -3.16
CA GLU A 35 5.75 16.73 -2.20
C GLU A 35 5.64 15.45 -3.00
N VAL A 36 6.77 14.85 -3.34
CA VAL A 36 6.80 13.44 -3.74
C VAL A 36 6.31 12.69 -2.51
N GLY A 37 5.08 12.18 -2.55
CA GLY A 37 4.46 11.49 -1.44
C GLY A 37 5.43 10.47 -0.85
N ASN A 38 5.93 10.71 0.35
CA ASN A 38 6.93 9.84 0.97
C ASN A 38 6.31 8.94 2.04
N ARG A 39 5.06 9.23 2.41
CA ARG A 39 4.33 8.53 3.47
C ARG A 39 3.80 7.20 2.98
N VAL A 40 4.08 6.17 3.76
CA VAL A 40 3.75 4.77 3.49
C VAL A 40 2.97 4.23 4.67
N LEU A 41 1.79 3.68 4.39
CA LEU A 41 1.04 2.88 5.35
C LEU A 41 1.38 1.41 5.14
N ILE A 42 1.97 0.79 6.15
CA ILE A 42 2.10 -0.66 6.19
C ILE A 42 0.83 -1.24 6.80
N GLY A 43 0.14 -2.13 6.10
CA GLY A 43 -1.12 -2.73 6.58
C GLY A 43 -1.09 -4.25 6.64
N LEU A 44 -1.63 -4.81 7.71
CA LEU A 44 -1.71 -6.25 7.92
C LEU A 44 -2.59 -6.94 6.85
N VAL A 45 -2.04 -7.97 6.23
CA VAL A 45 -2.73 -8.94 5.38
C VAL A 45 -2.54 -10.33 5.99
N LYS A 46 -3.66 -10.98 6.35
CA LYS A 46 -3.70 -12.33 6.92
C LYS A 46 -3.97 -13.36 5.83
N GLU A 47 -3.58 -14.61 6.08
CA GLU A 47 -3.80 -15.73 5.14
C GLU A 47 -5.28 -16.01 4.84
N ASP A 48 -6.17 -15.73 5.79
CA ASP A 48 -7.62 -15.85 5.64
C ASP A 48 -8.25 -14.69 4.85
N ASN A 49 -7.46 -13.69 4.43
CA ASN A 49 -7.93 -12.62 3.57
C ASN A 49 -8.06 -13.14 2.13
N ARG A 50 -9.23 -12.95 1.51
CA ARG A 50 -9.47 -13.37 0.11
C ARG A 50 -8.51 -12.75 -0.92
N LEU A 51 -7.92 -11.60 -0.61
CA LEU A 51 -6.95 -10.90 -1.46
C LEU A 51 -5.50 -11.32 -1.16
N PHE A 52 -5.27 -12.24 -0.22
CA PHE A 52 -3.93 -12.67 0.20
C PHE A 52 -3.07 -13.12 -0.98
N GLN A 53 -3.60 -13.99 -1.86
CA GLN A 53 -2.85 -14.46 -3.04
C GLN A 53 -2.54 -13.32 -4.01
N ALA A 54 -3.48 -12.40 -4.23
CA ALA A 54 -3.24 -11.23 -5.07
C ALA A 54 -2.10 -10.35 -4.51
N PHE A 55 -1.97 -10.24 -3.19
CA PHE A 55 -0.82 -9.54 -2.58
C PHE A 55 0.48 -10.31 -2.72
N MET A 56 0.46 -11.63 -2.57
CA MET A 56 1.63 -12.49 -2.78
C MET A 56 2.18 -12.39 -4.21
N ASP A 57 1.27 -12.26 -5.19
CA ASP A 57 1.56 -12.21 -6.62
C ASP A 57 1.83 -10.79 -7.14
N GLY A 58 1.65 -9.75 -6.32
CA GLY A 58 1.82 -8.36 -6.76
C GLY A 58 0.67 -7.80 -7.60
N THR A 59 -0.49 -8.47 -7.63
CA THR A 59 -1.64 -8.16 -8.51
C THR A 59 -2.83 -7.55 -7.78
N ALA A 60 -2.72 -7.32 -6.46
CA ALA A 60 -3.79 -6.75 -5.66
C ALA A 60 -4.15 -5.33 -6.11
N THR A 61 -5.45 -5.09 -6.32
CA THR A 61 -6.00 -3.78 -6.70
C THR A 61 -6.82 -3.13 -5.58
N LEU A 62 -6.95 -3.82 -4.44
CA LEU A 62 -7.77 -3.39 -3.32
C LEU A 62 -7.12 -3.83 -2.01
N TYR A 63 -7.16 -2.96 -1.01
CA TYR A 63 -7.04 -3.31 0.40
C TYR A 63 -8.27 -2.80 1.14
N TYR A 64 -8.69 -3.49 2.20
CA TYR A 64 -9.70 -2.97 3.10
C TYR A 64 -9.29 -3.16 4.57
N SER A 65 -9.63 -2.18 5.40
CA SER A 65 -9.31 -2.21 6.82
C SER A 65 -10.19 -3.21 7.59
N GLY A 66 -9.80 -3.45 8.85
CA GLY A 66 -10.72 -3.96 9.86
C GLY A 66 -11.86 -2.97 10.17
N LYS A 67 -12.70 -3.32 11.15
CA LYS A 67 -13.82 -2.47 11.59
C LYS A 67 -13.39 -1.12 12.16
N GLN A 68 -12.16 -1.04 12.66
CA GLN A 68 -11.59 0.16 13.24
C GLN A 68 -10.34 0.52 12.43
N PHE A 69 -10.26 1.80 12.07
CA PHE A 69 -9.07 2.40 11.52
C PHE A 69 -8.55 3.44 12.53
N PRO A 70 -7.26 3.43 12.89
CA PRO A 70 -6.72 4.38 13.86
C PRO A 70 -6.93 5.82 13.40
N THR A 71 -7.64 6.62 14.20
CA THR A 71 -7.92 8.04 13.89
C THR A 71 -6.68 8.92 13.93
N THR A 72 -5.59 8.43 14.51
CA THR A 72 -4.27 9.07 14.52
C THR A 72 -3.61 9.06 13.13
N ILE A 73 -4.06 8.19 12.22
CA ILE A 73 -3.55 8.12 10.86
C ILE A 73 -4.39 9.06 10.00
N ALA A 74 -3.83 10.24 9.70
CA ALA A 74 -4.47 11.18 8.78
C ALA A 74 -4.52 10.58 7.37
N LEU A 75 -5.68 10.63 6.70
CA LEU A 75 -5.84 10.11 5.34
C LEU A 75 -5.38 11.11 4.27
N GLN A 76 -5.45 12.40 4.58
CA GLN A 76 -4.79 13.44 3.79
C GLN A 76 -3.29 13.12 3.78
N ASP A 77 -2.70 13.11 2.59
CA ASP A 77 -1.27 12.88 2.34
C ASP A 77 -0.78 11.43 2.52
N LEU A 78 -1.70 10.47 2.59
CA LEU A 78 -1.34 9.05 2.51
C LEU A 78 -1.30 8.59 1.04
N HIS A 79 -0.10 8.29 0.55
CA HIS A 79 0.15 8.06 -0.88
C HIS A 79 0.47 6.60 -1.23
N PHE A 80 1.15 5.91 -0.33
CA PHE A 80 1.64 4.55 -0.58
C PHE A 80 1.17 3.56 0.46
N PHE A 81 1.00 2.31 0.02
CA PHE A 81 0.63 1.18 0.84
C PHE A 81 1.66 0.05 0.64
N MET A 82 2.07 -0.57 1.74
CA MET A 82 2.86 -1.81 1.71
C MET A 82 2.12 -2.90 2.50
N PRO A 83 1.76 -4.04 1.87
CA PRO A 83 1.16 -5.14 2.59
C PRO A 83 2.19 -5.79 3.51
N TYR A 84 1.88 -5.86 4.80
CA TYR A 84 2.56 -6.75 5.73
C TYR A 84 1.88 -8.11 5.72
N ILE A 85 2.54 -9.08 5.11
CA ILE A 85 2.10 -10.47 5.10
C ILE A 85 2.48 -11.08 6.45
N LYS A 86 1.47 -11.43 7.26
CA LYS A 86 1.70 -11.93 8.63
C LYS A 86 2.68 -13.12 8.62
N GLY A 87 3.73 -13.01 9.42
CA GLY A 87 4.76 -14.06 9.53
C GLY A 87 5.78 -14.09 8.37
N LYS A 88 5.64 -13.25 7.34
CA LYS A 88 6.62 -13.11 6.26
C LYS A 88 7.30 -11.73 6.26
N GLY A 89 6.53 -10.65 6.27
CA GLY A 89 7.09 -9.30 6.19
C GLY A 89 6.46 -8.41 5.14
N ILE A 90 7.17 -7.33 4.81
CA ILE A 90 6.84 -6.38 3.73
C ILE A 90 7.77 -6.61 2.54
N ARG A 91 7.31 -6.28 1.33
CA ARG A 91 8.10 -6.46 0.10
C ARG A 91 7.72 -5.49 -1.01
N ASP A 92 6.43 -5.42 -1.29
CA ASP A 92 5.89 -4.73 -2.46
C ASP A 92 5.30 -3.36 -2.09
N VAL A 93 5.36 -2.42 -3.04
CA VAL A 93 4.86 -1.05 -2.91
C VAL A 93 3.69 -0.86 -3.86
N TYR A 94 2.60 -0.35 -3.30
CA TYR A 94 1.42 0.06 -4.04
C TYR A 94 1.19 1.54 -3.83
N GLU A 95 0.75 2.22 -4.88
CA GLU A 95 0.19 3.55 -4.79
C GLU A 95 -1.29 3.44 -4.41
N ILE A 96 -1.72 4.28 -3.47
CA ILE A 96 -3.13 4.43 -3.11
C ILE A 96 -3.74 5.44 -4.09
N VAL A 97 -4.51 4.92 -5.05
CA VAL A 97 -5.14 5.74 -6.10
C VAL A 97 -6.40 6.41 -5.57
N LYS A 98 -7.10 5.73 -4.65
CA LYS A 98 -8.35 6.23 -4.07
C LYS A 98 -8.60 5.62 -2.71
N VAL A 99 -9.15 6.43 -1.81
CA VAL A 99 -9.67 5.99 -0.51
C VAL A 99 -11.18 6.18 -0.49
N ARG A 100 -11.93 5.16 -0.08
CA ARG A 100 -13.38 5.25 0.14
C ARG A 100 -13.83 4.38 1.29
N THR A 101 -15.04 4.61 1.77
CA THR A 101 -15.67 3.73 2.76
C THR A 101 -16.45 2.64 2.04
N ILE A 102 -16.38 1.42 2.58
CA ILE A 102 -17.18 0.26 2.16
C ILE A 102 -17.80 -0.42 3.39
N THR A 103 -18.81 -1.24 3.16
CA THR A 103 -19.39 -2.12 4.20
C THR A 103 -18.57 -3.41 4.37
N GLY A 104 -18.72 -4.09 5.50
CA GLY A 104 -18.18 -5.43 5.71
C GLY A 104 -18.69 -6.44 4.68
N LYS A 105 -19.94 -6.26 4.23
CA LYS A 105 -20.57 -7.04 3.17
C LYS A 105 -19.78 -6.95 1.85
N GLU A 106 -19.49 -5.73 1.40
CA GLU A 106 -18.68 -5.47 0.20
C GLU A 106 -17.23 -5.95 0.37
N ALA A 107 -16.64 -5.73 1.55
CA ALA A 107 -15.26 -6.13 1.84
C ALA A 107 -15.07 -7.64 1.74
N LYS A 108 -16.01 -8.42 2.30
CA LYS A 108 -15.96 -9.89 2.33
C LYS A 108 -16.62 -10.55 1.12
N GLN A 109 -17.41 -9.81 0.34
CA GLN A 109 -18.28 -10.36 -0.72
C GLN A 109 -19.17 -11.50 -0.19
N THR A 110 -19.81 -11.25 0.95
CA THR A 110 -20.78 -12.17 1.57
C THR A 110 -22.19 -11.64 1.38
N ASP A 111 -23.21 -12.51 1.44
CA ASP A 111 -24.62 -12.12 1.49
C ASP A 111 -25.20 -12.10 2.91
N GLU A 112 -24.39 -12.44 3.91
CA GLU A 112 -24.77 -12.36 5.33
C GLU A 112 -25.18 -10.94 5.72
N ASP A 113 -26.26 -10.84 6.50
CA ASP A 113 -26.82 -9.57 6.99
C ASP A 113 -26.70 -9.45 8.51
N ASP A 114 -25.46 -9.56 9.02
CA ASP A 114 -25.14 -9.39 10.44
C ASP A 114 -24.57 -7.99 10.76
N VAL A 115 -24.26 -7.74 12.05
CA VAL A 115 -23.68 -6.47 12.48
C VAL A 115 -22.31 -6.20 11.85
N ASP A 116 -21.51 -7.25 11.56
CA ASP A 116 -20.21 -7.08 10.91
C ASP A 116 -20.33 -6.72 9.43
N SER A 117 -21.33 -7.26 8.74
CA SER A 117 -21.63 -6.96 7.35
C SER A 117 -21.94 -5.46 7.15
N LYS A 118 -22.55 -4.81 8.16
CA LYS A 118 -22.91 -3.38 8.16
C LYS A 118 -21.79 -2.47 8.67
N ALA A 119 -20.74 -3.02 9.27
CA ALA A 119 -19.65 -2.22 9.80
C ALA A 119 -18.86 -1.54 8.67
N LEU A 120 -18.66 -0.23 8.81
CA LEU A 120 -17.88 0.56 7.85
C LEU A 120 -16.39 0.23 7.95
N ARG A 121 -15.73 0.19 6.79
CA ARG A 121 -14.31 -0.08 6.63
C ARG A 121 -13.75 0.90 5.61
N LEU A 122 -12.48 1.25 5.74
CA LEU A 122 -11.78 1.97 4.67
C LEU A 122 -11.33 0.98 3.62
N ALA A 123 -11.47 1.37 2.36
CA ALA A 123 -10.96 0.68 1.20
C ALA A 123 -9.93 1.56 0.50
N PHE A 124 -8.77 1.00 0.22
CA PHE A 124 -7.73 1.60 -0.60
C PHE A 124 -7.74 0.91 -1.95
N GLU A 125 -8.03 1.65 -3.01
CA GLU A 125 -7.81 1.18 -4.38
C GLU A 125 -6.32 1.33 -4.70
N LEU A 126 -5.71 0.24 -5.13
CA LEU A 126 -4.26 0.10 -5.23
C LEU A 126 -3.81 -0.05 -6.67
N ARG A 127 -2.67 0.55 -6.98
CA ARG A 127 -1.89 0.30 -8.20
C ARG A 127 -0.51 -0.21 -7.81
N TYR A 128 -0.10 -1.35 -8.35
CA TYR A 128 1.25 -1.86 -8.13
C TYR A 128 2.27 -0.89 -8.71
N VAL A 129 3.33 -0.58 -7.94
CA VAL A 129 4.39 0.34 -8.37
C VAL A 129 5.68 -0.43 -8.59
N ARG A 130 6.16 -1.10 -7.54
CA ARG A 130 7.44 -1.83 -7.58
C ARG A 130 7.59 -2.78 -6.40
N LYS A 131 8.61 -3.60 -6.49
CA LYS A 131 9.17 -4.36 -5.38
C LYS A 131 10.19 -3.50 -4.63
N GLN A 132 10.00 -3.25 -3.33
CA GLN A 132 10.94 -2.52 -2.47
C GLN A 132 12.11 -3.39 -2.03
N TYR A 133 11.86 -4.68 -1.77
CA TYR A 133 12.86 -5.65 -1.33
C TYR A 133 12.81 -6.91 -2.19
N ALA A 134 13.95 -7.51 -2.51
CA ALA A 134 14.01 -8.74 -3.33
C ALA A 134 13.11 -9.85 -2.75
N GLU A 135 13.24 -10.06 -1.43
CA GLU A 135 12.49 -11.00 -0.60
C GLU A 135 11.71 -10.26 0.50
N PHE A 136 10.71 -10.93 1.08
CA PHE A 136 9.96 -10.39 2.21
C PHE A 136 10.88 -10.07 3.39
N GLN A 137 10.79 -8.84 3.89
CA GLN A 137 11.55 -8.37 5.05
C GLN A 137 10.65 -8.36 6.28
N PRO A 138 10.98 -9.14 7.33
CA PRO A 138 10.28 -9.07 8.61
C PRO A 138 10.33 -7.66 9.18
N ILE A 139 9.26 -7.26 9.84
CA ILE A 139 9.19 -5.97 10.53
C ILE A 139 8.94 -6.18 12.02
N ASP A 140 9.35 -5.21 12.82
CA ASP A 140 9.03 -5.14 14.23
C ASP A 140 7.54 -4.86 14.42
N THR A 141 6.78 -5.93 14.69
CA THR A 141 5.32 -5.84 14.86
C THR A 141 4.91 -5.06 16.10
N THR A 142 5.83 -4.78 17.04
CA THR A 142 5.52 -3.93 18.21
C THR A 142 5.23 -2.48 17.79
N LYS A 143 5.70 -2.06 16.61
CA LYS A 143 5.41 -0.76 16.00
C LYS A 143 4.02 -0.69 15.36
N MET A 144 3.27 -1.79 15.29
CA MET A 144 1.93 -1.78 14.73
C MET A 144 0.93 -1.13 15.69
N ILE A 145 0.33 -0.03 15.25
CA ILE A 145 -0.79 0.63 15.89
C ILE A 145 -1.97 -0.36 15.91
N VAL A 146 -2.39 -0.74 17.11
CA VAL A 146 -3.48 -1.70 17.34
C VAL A 146 -3.27 -3.00 16.54
N HIS A 147 -2.02 -3.44 16.39
CA HIS A 147 -1.64 -4.67 15.67
C HIS A 147 -2.12 -4.75 14.20
N THR A 148 -2.36 -3.62 13.55
CA THR A 148 -2.92 -3.59 12.18
C THR A 148 -2.16 -2.70 11.21
N PHE A 149 -1.60 -1.58 11.66
CA PHE A 149 -0.98 -0.59 10.78
C PHE A 149 0.34 -0.06 11.33
N VAL A 150 1.29 0.26 10.46
CA VAL A 150 2.43 1.14 10.77
C VAL A 150 2.35 2.35 9.84
N ASP A 151 2.31 3.55 10.42
CA ASP A 151 2.34 4.80 9.68
C ASP A 151 3.78 5.32 9.67
N THR A 152 4.40 5.35 8.50
CA THR A 152 5.84 5.63 8.34
C THR A 152 6.12 6.34 7.01
N THR A 153 7.39 6.49 6.67
CA THR A 153 7.88 7.01 5.40
C THR A 153 8.94 6.08 4.80
N PHE A 154 9.23 6.17 3.50
CA PHE A 154 10.19 5.25 2.86
C PHE A 154 11.60 5.30 3.50
N ASP A 155 12.06 6.50 3.83
CA ASP A 155 13.31 6.81 4.54
C ASP A 155 13.37 6.27 5.97
N LYS A 156 12.23 5.90 6.57
CA LYS A 156 12.15 5.29 7.91
C LYS A 156 11.82 3.80 7.89
N LEU A 157 11.76 3.17 6.71
CA LEU A 157 11.47 1.73 6.62
C LEU A 157 12.52 0.87 7.32
N GLU A 158 13.78 1.28 7.30
CA GLU A 158 14.87 0.56 7.98
C GLU A 158 14.68 0.52 9.50
N GLU A 159 14.02 1.53 10.08
CA GLU A 159 13.66 1.50 11.49
C GLU A 159 12.62 0.41 11.77
N CYS A 160 11.74 0.12 10.81
CA CYS A 160 10.68 -0.87 10.95
C CYS A 160 11.16 -2.30 10.69
N VAL A 161 12.12 -2.50 9.79
CA VAL A 161 12.62 -3.82 9.40
C VAL A 161 13.49 -4.40 10.51
N ILE A 162 13.27 -5.68 10.84
CA ILE A 162 14.18 -6.40 11.74
C ILE A 162 15.37 -6.83 10.90
N ILE A 163 16.47 -6.07 11.00
CA ILE A 163 17.74 -6.48 10.44
C ILE A 163 18.38 -7.43 11.46
N ASP A 164 18.47 -8.71 11.12
CA ASP A 164 19.38 -9.62 11.82
C ASP A 164 20.80 -9.09 11.57
N LYS A 165 21.33 -8.33 12.54
CA LYS A 165 22.76 -8.01 12.57
C LYS A 165 23.49 -9.32 12.87
N LEU A 166 24.00 -9.95 11.80
CA LEU A 166 25.03 -10.99 11.86
C LEU A 166 26.23 -10.51 12.69
#